data_AF-A0A378C5P9-F1
#
_entry.id   AF-A0A378C5P9-F1
#
_cell.length_a   1.000
_cell.length_b   1.000
_cell.length_c   1.000
_cell.angle_alpha   90.00
_cell.angle_beta   90.00
_cell.angle_gamma   90.00
#
_symmetry.space_group_name_H-M   'P 1'
#
loop_
_entity.id
_entity.type
_entity.pdbx_description
1 polymer ?
#
loop_
_entity_poly.entity_id
_entity_poly.type
_entity_poly.pdbx_seq_one_letter_code
_entity_poly.pdbx_strand_id
1 'polypeptide(L)'
;MPWTAAYIDTIGEPTADLRSNVAAEARAKIVYERLIQRDDDPGVKDALAFLMTREAAHQLSFEKALQSIRNNYPPGKLPPLASTLTPTTICLKVEKYAAAGTVTSTSIMSRIHSRA
;
A
#
# COMPACT_ATOMS: atom_id res chain seq x y z
N MET A 1 6.94 6.43 21.08
CA MET A 1 7.94 6.03 20.06
C MET A 1 8.34 7.28 19.30
N PRO A 2 9.62 7.66 19.28
CA PRO A 2 10.06 8.76 18.42
C PRO A 2 9.88 8.37 16.95
N TRP A 3 9.77 9.37 16.09
CA TRP A 3 9.89 9.14 14.64
C TRP A 3 11.24 8.51 14.32
N THR A 4 11.27 7.60 13.34
CA THR A 4 12.51 7.01 12.83
C THR A 4 12.45 6.87 11.31
N ALA A 5 13.60 6.77 10.67
CA ALA A 5 13.70 6.55 9.22
C ALA A 5 13.05 5.23 8.76
N ALA A 6 12.78 4.28 9.65
CA ALA A 6 12.09 3.04 9.34
C ALA A 6 10.62 3.25 8.89
N TYR A 7 10.06 4.45 9.03
CA TYR A 7 8.73 4.80 8.51
C TYR A 7 8.74 5.22 7.03
N ILE A 8 9.91 5.38 6.43
CA ILE A 8 10.08 5.67 5.01
C ILE A 8 10.14 4.34 4.27
N ASP A 9 9.20 4.11 3.35
CA ASP A 9 9.14 2.91 2.52
C ASP A 9 9.49 3.27 1.08
N THR A 10 10.71 2.94 0.67
CA THR A 10 11.17 3.09 -0.72
C THR A 10 12.09 1.94 -1.06
N ILE A 11 11.88 1.36 -2.23
CA ILE A 11 12.72 0.29 -2.78
C ILE A 11 13.40 0.69 -4.09
N GLY A 12 13.25 1.96 -4.50
CA GLY A 12 13.78 2.48 -5.77
C GLY A 12 13.06 1.96 -7.00
N GLU A 13 11.87 1.37 -6.83
CA GLU A 13 11.01 0.92 -7.92
C GLU A 13 9.75 1.81 -7.94
N PRO A 14 9.59 2.69 -8.94
CA PRO A 14 8.55 3.73 -8.91
C PRO A 14 7.13 3.20 -8.76
N THR A 15 6.79 2.04 -9.34
CA THR A 15 5.41 1.53 -9.31
C THR A 15 5.04 0.92 -7.96
N ALA A 16 5.99 0.33 -7.23
CA ALA A 16 5.83 -0.13 -5.86
C ALA A 16 5.81 1.07 -4.89
N ASP A 17 6.74 2.01 -5.04
CA ASP A 17 6.82 3.20 -4.19
C ASP A 17 5.53 4.04 -4.30
N LEU A 18 4.98 4.22 -5.51
CA LEU A 18 3.68 4.90 -5.69
C LEU A 18 2.52 4.17 -5.01
N ARG A 19 2.52 2.83 -4.98
CA ARG A 19 1.49 2.06 -4.26
C ARG A 19 1.65 2.19 -2.74
N SER A 20 2.89 2.25 -2.25
CA SER A 20 3.15 2.52 -0.83
C SER A 20 2.65 3.90 -0.44
N ASN A 21 2.89 4.93 -1.28
CA ASN A 21 2.38 6.28 -1.08
C ASN A 21 0.84 6.33 -1.05
N VAL A 22 0.16 5.71 -2.03
CA VAL A 22 -1.32 5.61 -2.02
C VAL A 22 -1.84 4.99 -0.73
N ALA A 23 -1.19 3.92 -0.26
CA ALA A 23 -1.56 3.29 1.00
C ALA A 23 -1.25 4.18 2.22
N ALA A 24 -0.21 5.01 2.18
CA ALA A 24 0.13 5.94 3.24
C ALA A 24 -0.92 7.05 3.39
N GLU A 25 -1.34 7.68 2.29
CA GLU A 25 -2.40 8.71 2.28
C GLU A 25 -3.73 8.16 2.84
N ALA A 26 -4.10 6.94 2.43
CA ALA A 26 -5.31 6.28 2.94
C ALA A 26 -5.23 6.01 4.46
N ARG A 27 -4.06 5.64 4.98
CA ARG A 27 -3.85 5.45 6.44
C ARG A 27 -3.91 6.77 7.20
N ALA A 28 -3.30 7.83 6.69
CA ALA A 28 -3.32 9.15 7.29
C ALA A 28 -4.75 9.70 7.38
N LYS A 29 -5.56 9.57 6.32
CA LYS A 29 -6.98 9.95 6.32
C LYS A 29 -7.76 9.26 7.45
N ILE A 30 -7.59 7.95 7.66
CA ILE A 30 -8.26 7.21 8.75
C ILE A 30 -7.82 7.72 10.13
N VAL A 31 -6.54 8.08 10.29
CA VAL A 31 -6.05 8.68 11.54
C VAL A 31 -6.72 10.02 11.79
N TYR A 32 -6.85 10.89 10.79
CA TYR A 32 -7.53 12.18 10.93
C TYR A 32 -9.01 12.02 11.28
N GLU A 33 -9.72 11.08 10.64
CA GLU A 33 -11.13 10.78 11.00
C GLU A 33 -11.27 10.44 12.48
N ARG A 34 -10.36 9.61 13.01
CA ARG A 34 -10.36 9.22 14.42
C ARG A 34 -10.00 10.38 15.35
N LEU A 35 -9.09 11.26 14.94
CA LEU A 35 -8.70 12.45 15.72
C LEU A 35 -9.85 13.47 15.79
N ILE A 36 -10.54 13.72 14.68
CA ILE A 36 -11.72 14.61 14.64
C ILE A 36 -12.82 14.11 15.58
N GLN A 37 -13.01 12.80 15.69
CA GLN A 37 -13.98 12.20 16.62
C GLN A 37 -13.57 12.29 18.08
N ARG A 38 -12.28 12.53 18.37
CA ARG A 38 -11.70 12.46 19.71
C ARG A 38 -11.48 13.82 20.35
N ASP A 39 -11.33 14.87 19.54
CA ASP A 39 -11.11 16.25 19.98
C ASP A 39 -12.39 17.09 19.83
N ASP A 40 -12.50 18.19 20.56
CA ASP A 40 -13.63 19.14 20.50
C ASP A 40 -13.23 20.56 20.10
N ASP A 41 -11.92 20.85 20.02
CA ASP A 41 -11.44 22.15 19.59
C ASP A 41 -11.79 22.42 18.11
N PRO A 42 -12.49 23.52 17.80
CA PRO A 42 -12.91 23.82 16.44
C PRO A 42 -11.74 24.12 15.50
N GLY A 43 -10.64 24.69 16.01
CA GLY A 43 -9.44 24.97 15.20
C GLY A 43 -8.71 23.70 14.80
N VAL A 44 -8.60 22.73 15.71
CA VAL A 44 -8.05 21.40 15.41
C VAL A 44 -8.91 20.67 14.37
N LYS A 45 -10.23 20.69 14.52
CA LYS A 45 -11.15 20.05 13.56
C LYS A 45 -11.04 20.67 12.17
N ASP A 46 -10.96 22.00 12.07
CA ASP A 46 -10.80 22.68 10.78
C ASP A 46 -9.47 22.34 10.10
N ALA A 47 -8.37 22.34 10.87
CA ALA A 47 -7.06 21.94 10.36
C ALA A 47 -7.06 20.48 9.85
N LEU A 48 -7.64 19.55 10.62
CA LEU A 48 -7.74 18.15 10.21
C LEU A 48 -8.67 17.96 9.00
N ALA A 49 -9.77 18.70 8.91
CA ALA A 49 -10.66 18.67 7.75
C ALA A 49 -9.94 19.15 6.48
N PHE A 50 -9.15 20.23 6.58
CA PHE A 50 -8.28 20.68 5.49
C PHE A 50 -7.29 19.59 5.08
N LEU A 51 -6.59 18.98 6.04
CA LEU A 51 -5.64 17.90 5.76
C LEU A 51 -6.33 16.69 5.10
N MET A 52 -7.55 16.30 5.50
CA MET A 52 -8.30 15.24 4.81
C MET A 52 -8.51 15.51 3.31
N THR A 53 -8.80 16.76 2.93
CA THR A 53 -8.92 17.12 1.50
C THR A 53 -7.59 16.99 0.76
N ARG A 54 -6.47 17.24 1.46
CA ARG A 54 -5.12 17.10 0.91
C ARG A 54 -4.76 15.64 0.66
N GLU A 55 -5.02 14.75 1.61
CA GLU A 55 -4.78 13.30 1.44
C GLU A 55 -5.55 12.75 0.23
N ALA A 56 -6.81 13.19 0.03
CA ALA A 56 -7.59 12.80 -1.14
C ALA A 56 -6.98 13.30 -2.46
N ALA A 57 -6.47 14.53 -2.48
CA ALA A 57 -5.79 15.09 -3.65
C ALA A 57 -4.45 14.39 -3.94
N HIS A 58 -3.69 14.06 -2.90
CA HIS A 58 -2.44 13.30 -2.99
C HIS A 58 -2.69 11.88 -3.49
N GLN A 59 -3.67 11.17 -2.93
CA GLN A 59 -4.07 9.84 -3.38
C GLN A 59 -4.42 9.85 -4.87
N LEU A 60 -5.29 10.78 -5.31
CA LEU A 60 -5.65 10.90 -6.73
C LEU A 60 -4.43 11.19 -7.62
N SER A 61 -3.49 12.01 -7.15
CA SER A 61 -2.29 12.36 -7.90
C SER A 61 -1.35 11.17 -8.04
N PHE A 62 -1.15 10.38 -6.98
CA PHE A 62 -0.34 9.16 -7.04
C PHE A 62 -0.99 8.06 -7.87
N GLU A 63 -2.31 7.88 -7.77
CA GLU A 63 -3.04 6.93 -8.62
C GLU A 63 -2.93 7.30 -10.11
N LYS A 64 -3.08 8.60 -10.44
CA LYS A 64 -2.86 9.09 -11.81
C LYS A 64 -1.42 8.87 -12.28
N ALA A 65 -0.43 9.14 -11.42
CA ALA A 65 0.97 8.87 -11.74
C ALA A 65 1.20 7.38 -12.00
N LEU A 66 0.64 6.49 -11.16
CA LEU A 66 0.75 5.05 -11.32
C LEU A 66 0.09 4.56 -12.62
N GLN A 67 -1.09 5.07 -12.95
CA GLN A 67 -1.82 4.73 -14.19
C GLN A 67 -1.11 5.25 -15.44
N SER A 68 -0.30 6.31 -15.34
CA SER A 68 0.46 6.85 -16.45
C SER A 68 1.64 5.96 -16.89
N ILE A 69 2.08 5.04 -16.03
CA ILE A 69 3.18 4.12 -16.33
C ILE A 69 2.64 2.91 -17.10
N ARG A 70 3.15 2.66 -18.32
CA ARG A 70 2.79 1.46 -19.08
C ARG A 70 3.36 0.21 -18.41
N ASN A 71 2.55 -0.83 -18.28
CA ASN A 71 2.91 -2.06 -17.56
C ASN A 71 3.37 -1.75 -16.13
N ASN A 72 2.56 -0.99 -15.38
CA ASN A 72 2.86 -0.53 -14.02
C ASN A 72 2.89 -1.62 -12.94
N TYR A 73 3.03 -2.88 -13.32
CA TYR A 73 3.31 -3.97 -12.41
C TYR A 73 4.73 -4.46 -12.68
N PRO A 74 5.62 -4.44 -11.67
CA PRO A 74 7.02 -4.71 -11.91
C PRO A 74 7.20 -6.15 -12.42
N PRO A 75 7.92 -6.36 -13.54
CA PRO A 75 8.14 -7.70 -14.08
C PRO A 75 9.05 -8.47 -13.14
N GLY A 76 8.70 -9.74 -12.88
CA GLY A 76 9.61 -10.65 -12.17
C GLY A 76 10.89 -10.87 -12.97
N LYS A 77 12.05 -10.81 -12.30
CA LYS A 77 13.35 -11.11 -12.92
C LYS A 77 13.60 -12.62 -13.09
N LEU A 78 12.87 -13.44 -12.32
CA LEU A 78 13.02 -14.89 -12.34
C LEU A 78 12.19 -15.51 -13.45
N PRO A 79 12.67 -16.60 -14.09
CA PRO A 79 11.84 -17.36 -15.00
C PRO A 79 10.58 -17.85 -14.26
N PRO A 80 9.43 -17.94 -14.93
CA PRO A 80 8.25 -18.57 -14.33
C PRO A 80 8.65 -19.94 -13.79
N LEU A 81 8.33 -20.24 -12.52
CA LEU A 81 8.49 -21.60 -12.00
C LEU A 81 7.67 -22.54 -12.91
N ALA A 82 8.39 -23.40 -13.65
CA ALA A 82 7.92 -24.44 -14.58
C ALA A 82 6.43 -24.42 -14.97
N SER A 83 6.14 -23.98 -16.21
CA SER A 83 4.95 -24.23 -17.07
C SER A 83 3.52 -24.32 -16.49
N THR A 84 3.31 -24.10 -15.20
CA THR A 84 2.05 -24.34 -14.47
C THR A 84 1.41 -23.04 -13.98
N LEU A 85 1.88 -21.90 -14.47
CA LEU A 85 1.37 -20.58 -14.14
C LEU A 85 0.97 -19.86 -15.43
N THR A 86 -0.02 -20.39 -16.13
CA THR A 86 -0.78 -19.57 -17.07
C THR A 86 -1.48 -18.46 -16.26
N PRO A 87 -1.81 -17.30 -16.86
CA PRO A 87 -2.56 -16.25 -16.16
C PRO A 87 -3.81 -16.78 -15.45
N THR A 88 -4.49 -17.76 -16.06
CA THR A 88 -5.64 -18.47 -15.49
C THR A 88 -5.27 -19.27 -14.24
N THR A 89 -4.14 -19.99 -14.23
CA THR A 89 -3.72 -20.77 -13.05
C THR A 89 -3.22 -19.88 -11.90
N ILE A 90 -2.69 -18.69 -12.19
CA ILE A 90 -2.34 -17.70 -11.15
C ILE A 90 -3.60 -17.18 -10.46
N CYS A 91 -4.61 -16.76 -11.23
CA CYS A 91 -5.89 -16.27 -10.69
C CYS A 91 -6.56 -17.35 -9.82
N LEU A 92 -6.66 -18.58 -10.32
CA LEU A 92 -7.24 -19.71 -9.59
C LEU A 92 -6.42 -20.10 -8.34
N LYS A 93 -5.08 -19.98 -8.36
CA LYS A 93 -4.28 -20.20 -7.16
C LYS A 93 -4.52 -19.10 -6.13
N VAL A 94 -4.53 -17.82 -6.54
CA VAL A 94 -4.80 -16.69 -5.63
C VAL A 94 -6.19 -16.83 -4.99
N GLU A 95 -7.22 -17.15 -5.77
CA GLU A 95 -8.57 -17.41 -5.26
C GLU A 95 -8.62 -18.62 -4.32
N LYS A 96 -7.90 -19.71 -4.65
CA LYS A 96 -7.82 -20.90 -3.79
C LYS A 96 -7.07 -20.61 -2.47
N TYR A 97 -6.02 -19.80 -2.50
CA TYR A 97 -5.30 -19.39 -1.28
C TYR A 97 -6.11 -18.40 -0.43
N ALA A 98 -6.89 -17.51 -1.06
CA ALA A 98 -7.82 -16.63 -0.36
C ALA A 98 -8.99 -17.40 0.27
N ALA A 99 -9.55 -18.38 -0.44
CA ALA A 99 -10.64 -19.24 0.03
C ALA A 99 -10.21 -20.23 1.12
N ALA A 100 -8.93 -20.62 1.15
CA ALA A 100 -8.38 -21.54 2.15
C ALA A 100 -8.07 -20.87 3.52
N GLY A 101 -8.38 -19.58 3.71
CA GLY A 101 -8.29 -18.91 5.02
C GLY A 101 -6.91 -18.89 5.68
N THR A 102 -5.85 -19.24 4.95
CA THR A 102 -4.50 -19.53 5.50
C THR A 102 -3.53 -18.36 5.37
N VAL A 103 -3.93 -17.25 4.73
CA VAL A 103 -3.12 -16.03 4.68
C VAL A 103 -3.60 -15.05 5.75
N THR A 104 -3.17 -15.27 6.99
CA THR A 104 -2.97 -14.13 7.90
C THR A 104 -1.74 -13.37 7.40
N SER A 105 -1.92 -12.07 7.20
CA SER A 105 -1.01 -11.10 6.56
C SER A 105 0.45 -11.09 7.09
N THR A 106 0.75 -11.79 8.17
CA THR A 106 2.02 -11.73 8.90
C THR A 106 3.11 -12.69 8.37
N SER A 107 2.79 -13.73 7.58
CA SER A 107 3.78 -14.78 7.23
C SER A 107 4.67 -14.46 6.02
N ILE A 108 4.24 -13.60 5.10
CA ILE A 108 5.03 -13.28 3.89
C ILE A 108 6.13 -12.24 4.20
N MET A 109 5.90 -11.33 5.15
CA MET A 109 6.89 -10.30 5.53
C MET A 109 8.06 -10.84 6.37
N SER A 110 7.88 -11.97 7.08
CA SER A 110 8.95 -12.53 7.93
C SER A 110 10.07 -13.23 7.15
N ARG A 111 9.81 -13.68 5.90
CA ARG A 111 10.82 -14.36 5.08
C ARG A 111 11.70 -13.41 4.25
N ILE A 112 11.24 -12.19 3.97
CA ILE A 112 12.01 -11.21 3.19
C ILE A 112 13.14 -10.60 4.04
N HIS A 113 12.95 -10.44 5.35
CA HIS A 113 13.95 -9.86 6.25
C HIS A 113 15.03 -10.84 6.76
N SER A 114 15.00 -12.12 6.37
CA SER A 114 16.02 -13.12 6.79
C SER A 114 17.16 -13.34 5.79
N ARG A 115 17.18 -12.57 4.68
CA ARG A 115 18.20 -12.64 3.63
C ARG A 115 18.71 -11.27 3.19
N ALA A 116 18.76 -10.33 4.13
CA ALA A 116 19.55 -9.11 4.03
C ALA A 116 20.69 -9.18 5.06
#